data_AF-A0AA43W3U9-F1
#
_entry.id   AF-A0AA43W3U9-F1
#
_cell.length_a   1.000
_cell.length_b   1.000
_cell.length_c   1.000
_cell.angle_alpha   90.00
_cell.angle_beta   90.00
_cell.angle_gamma   90.00
#
_symmetry.space_group_name_H-M   'P 1'
#
loop_
_entity.id
_entity.type
_entity.pdbx_description
1 polymer ?
#
loop_
_entity_poly.entity_id
_entity_poly.type
_entity_poly.pdbx_seq_one_letter_code
_entity_poly.pdbx_strand_id
1 'polypeptide(L)'
;MKTCCMILLAAFTSLASAQQNDVTSILEVLDVTNGRRTVVKEFPYRVEAPNWTPDGQWLVYNSGGKLYKLSPDSPGEPEMINTGFATRCNNDHVIAADGKQIAISHGTKEDGKSRIYTLPMQGGTPRLITPIAPSYLHGWSPDGRQLAYCADRKGNYDIYVIPVEGGEERQLTTAEGLDDGPEYSPCGEYIWFNSVRTGLMQVWRMKKDGSEQTQMTFDETRNSWFPHVSPDGKSVIFITYYKGDLEPGQHLPNKNVELRIMPATGGKPKTLVKLFGGQGTINVNSWAPDSKHIAFVSYRLSSSSSK
;
A
#
# COMPACT_ATOMS: atom_id res chain seq x y z
N MET A 1 -11.03 2.28 35.11
CA MET A 1 -10.05 1.37 34.48
C MET A 1 -10.24 1.46 32.98
N LYS A 2 -9.42 2.25 32.28
CA LYS A 2 -9.49 2.38 30.82
C LYS A 2 -8.69 1.23 30.23
N THR A 3 -9.39 0.29 29.60
CA THR A 3 -8.78 -0.79 28.83
C THR A 3 -8.03 -0.15 27.68
N CYS A 4 -6.71 -0.08 27.78
CA CYS A 4 -5.84 0.32 26.69
C CYS A 4 -5.97 -0.79 25.63
N CYS A 5 -6.79 -0.53 24.60
CA CYS A 5 -6.93 -1.43 23.46
C CYS A 5 -5.59 -1.37 22.72
N MET A 6 -4.73 -2.34 23.02
CA MET A 6 -3.46 -2.51 22.36
C MET A 6 -3.76 -2.90 20.91
N ILE A 7 -3.85 -1.89 20.02
CA ILE A 7 -3.93 -2.10 18.58
C ILE A 7 -2.59 -2.74 18.19
N LEU A 8 -2.59 -4.07 18.17
CA LEU A 8 -1.50 -4.84 17.59
C LEU A 8 -1.60 -4.68 16.07
N LEU A 9 -1.11 -3.54 15.53
CA LEU A 9 -0.40 -3.64 14.27
C LEU A 9 0.80 -4.50 14.61
N ALA A 10 0.92 -5.67 13.97
CA ALA A 10 2.03 -6.57 14.19
C ALA A 10 3.33 -5.76 14.11
N ALA A 11 3.95 -5.54 15.27
CA ALA A 11 5.31 -5.06 15.34
C ALA A 11 6.12 -6.03 14.48
N PHE A 12 6.85 -5.50 13.50
CA PHE A 12 7.79 -6.28 12.71
C PHE A 12 8.92 -6.78 13.62
N THR A 13 8.64 -7.81 14.42
CA THR A 13 9.65 -8.73 14.91
C THR A 13 10.01 -9.62 13.73
N SER A 14 11.26 -9.51 13.32
CA SER A 14 11.87 -10.42 12.35
C SER A 14 11.83 -11.85 12.91
N LEU A 15 10.75 -12.58 12.67
CA LEU A 15 10.81 -14.03 12.47
C LEU A 15 11.20 -14.28 11.01
N ALA A 16 12.34 -13.73 10.62
CA ALA A 16 13.01 -14.08 9.38
C ALA A 16 13.58 -15.49 9.54
N SER A 17 12.88 -16.49 9.02
CA SER A 17 13.45 -17.57 8.18
C SER A 17 12.62 -18.86 8.09
N ALA A 18 11.55 -19.04 8.89
CA ALA A 18 10.85 -20.34 8.91
C ALA A 18 9.47 -20.38 8.23
N GLN A 19 8.86 -19.23 7.88
CA GLN A 19 7.47 -19.17 7.38
C GLN A 19 7.34 -18.70 5.92
N GLN A 20 8.46 -18.58 5.20
CA GLN A 20 8.51 -18.03 3.85
C GLN A 20 8.25 -19.06 2.73
N ASN A 21 8.11 -20.35 3.05
CA ASN A 21 8.15 -21.44 2.05
C ASN A 21 6.79 -22.04 1.68
N ASP A 22 5.68 -21.64 2.32
CA ASP A 22 4.36 -22.26 2.12
C ASP A 22 3.38 -21.37 1.34
N VAL A 23 3.88 -20.46 0.50
CA VAL A 23 3.03 -19.61 -0.34
C VAL A 23 3.55 -19.48 -1.76
N THR A 24 2.67 -19.70 -2.72
CA THR A 24 2.84 -19.29 -4.11
C THR A 24 2.19 -17.91 -4.29
N SER A 25 2.95 -16.93 -4.76
CA SER A 25 2.42 -15.63 -5.16
C SER A 25 2.12 -15.62 -6.65
N ILE A 26 0.98 -15.08 -7.03
CA ILE A 26 0.56 -14.92 -8.42
C ILE A 26 0.45 -13.42 -8.65
N LEU A 27 1.38 -12.86 -9.42
CA LEU A 27 1.33 -11.47 -9.85
C LEU A 27 0.45 -11.35 -11.09
N GLU A 28 -0.53 -10.46 -11.04
CA GLU A 28 -1.64 -10.46 -11.98
C GLU A 28 -2.01 -9.04 -12.40
N VAL A 29 -2.58 -8.95 -13.60
CA VAL A 29 -3.20 -7.73 -14.12
C VAL A 29 -4.68 -7.99 -14.39
N LEU A 30 -5.53 -7.04 -13.99
CA LEU A 30 -6.97 -7.04 -14.29
C LEU A 30 -7.32 -5.81 -15.11
N ASP A 31 -8.00 -6.01 -16.24
CA ASP A 31 -8.69 -4.96 -16.97
C ASP A 31 -10.04 -4.65 -16.28
N VAL A 32 -10.17 -3.47 -15.68
CA VAL A 32 -11.35 -3.08 -14.91
C VAL A 32 -12.58 -2.78 -15.78
N THR A 33 -12.40 -2.66 -17.10
CA THR A 33 -13.47 -2.32 -18.05
C THR A 33 -14.27 -3.55 -18.49
N ASN A 34 -13.63 -4.72 -18.53
CA ASN A 34 -14.24 -5.98 -18.98
C ASN A 34 -14.04 -7.15 -18.00
N GLY A 35 -13.24 -6.99 -16.95
CA GLY A 35 -12.99 -8.01 -15.93
C GLY A 35 -11.98 -9.08 -16.35
N ARG A 36 -11.28 -8.91 -17.49
CA ARG A 36 -10.28 -9.89 -17.96
C ARG A 36 -9.05 -9.86 -17.05
N ARG A 37 -8.72 -11.02 -16.49
CA ARG A 37 -7.57 -11.25 -15.62
C ARG A 37 -6.47 -11.98 -16.39
N THR A 38 -5.23 -11.57 -16.19
CA THR A 38 -4.04 -12.17 -16.80
C THR A 38 -2.98 -12.39 -15.73
N VAL A 39 -2.41 -13.60 -15.69
CA VAL A 39 -1.26 -13.89 -14.85
C VAL A 39 -0.01 -13.35 -15.54
N VAL A 40 0.72 -12.47 -14.86
CA VAL A 40 2.00 -11.94 -15.33
C VAL A 40 3.11 -12.95 -14.99
N LYS A 41 3.21 -13.35 -13.72
CA LYS A 41 4.21 -14.34 -13.29
C LYS A 41 3.78 -15.00 -11.98
N GLU A 42 4.11 -16.27 -11.82
CA GLU A 42 4.01 -16.99 -10.55
C GLU A 42 5.37 -17.10 -9.87
N PHE A 43 5.37 -16.98 -8.55
CA PHE A 43 6.57 -17.05 -7.72
C PHE A 43 6.39 -18.12 -6.65
N PRO A 44 7.35 -19.05 -6.47
CA PRO A 44 7.32 -20.04 -5.39
C PRO A 44 7.72 -19.44 -4.03
N TYR A 45 7.57 -18.13 -3.89
CA TYR A 45 7.90 -17.34 -2.71
C TYR A 45 6.99 -16.11 -2.66
N ARG A 46 7.03 -15.38 -1.54
CA ARG A 46 6.21 -14.19 -1.32
C ARG A 46 6.71 -12.98 -2.15
N VAL A 47 5.81 -12.44 -2.96
CA VAL A 47 5.92 -11.17 -3.69
C VAL A 47 4.74 -10.30 -3.30
N GLU A 48 4.93 -9.00 -3.12
CA GLU A 48 3.95 -8.12 -2.49
C GLU A 48 3.91 -6.75 -3.18
N ALA A 49 2.75 -6.11 -3.08
CA ALA A 49 2.51 -4.68 -3.33
C ALA A 49 3.02 -4.17 -4.70
N PRO A 50 2.49 -4.67 -5.83
CA PRO A 50 2.91 -4.20 -7.14
C PRO A 50 2.36 -2.77 -7.42
N ASN A 51 3.22 -1.89 -7.93
CA ASN A 51 2.85 -0.63 -8.57
C ASN A 51 3.39 -0.55 -10.00
N TRP A 52 2.95 0.44 -10.76
CA TRP A 52 3.39 0.68 -12.14
C TRP A 52 4.34 1.86 -12.25
N THR A 53 5.34 1.77 -13.13
CA THR A 53 6.06 2.97 -13.57
C THR A 53 5.15 3.87 -14.39
N PRO A 54 5.34 5.21 -14.33
CA PRO A 54 4.48 6.16 -15.06
C PRO A 54 4.46 5.96 -16.57
N ASP A 55 5.52 5.37 -17.13
CA ASP A 55 5.64 5.08 -18.57
C ASP A 55 4.99 3.77 -19.01
N GLY A 56 4.47 2.97 -18.09
CA GLY A 56 3.82 1.71 -18.41
C GLY A 56 4.76 0.50 -18.50
N GLN A 57 6.07 0.69 -18.46
CA GLN A 57 7.00 -0.36 -18.88
C GLN A 57 7.26 -1.42 -17.81
N TRP A 58 7.10 -1.08 -16.53
CA TRP A 58 7.51 -1.93 -15.43
C TRP A 58 6.45 -2.00 -14.33
N LEU A 59 6.25 -3.22 -13.83
CA LEU A 59 5.72 -3.44 -12.48
C LEU A 59 6.88 -3.41 -11.50
N VAL A 60 6.71 -2.72 -10.37
CA VAL A 60 7.67 -2.70 -9.26
C VAL A 60 6.99 -3.24 -8.01
N TYR A 61 7.66 -4.15 -7.32
CA TYR A 61 7.11 -4.87 -6.18
C TYR A 61 8.21 -5.21 -5.17
N ASN A 62 7.83 -5.54 -3.94
CA ASN A 62 8.78 -5.98 -2.92
C ASN A 62 8.76 -7.50 -2.72
N SER A 63 9.90 -8.05 -2.33
CA SER A 63 10.05 -9.44 -1.89
C SER A 63 11.28 -9.58 -1.00
N GLY A 64 11.13 -10.27 0.13
CA GLY A 64 12.24 -10.56 1.04
C GLY A 64 13.00 -9.31 1.52
N GLY A 65 12.31 -8.18 1.68
CA GLY A 65 12.92 -6.91 2.10
C GLY A 65 13.59 -6.09 0.99
N LYS A 66 13.51 -6.53 -0.27
CA LYS A 66 14.13 -5.86 -1.44
C LYS A 66 13.07 -5.48 -2.46
N LEU A 67 13.43 -4.59 -3.39
CA LEU A 67 12.59 -4.20 -4.52
C LEU A 67 13.05 -4.86 -5.81
N TYR A 68 12.06 -5.21 -6.63
CA TYR A 68 12.26 -5.80 -7.95
C TYR A 68 11.32 -5.15 -8.95
N LYS A 69 11.66 -5.26 -10.23
CA LYS A 69 10.80 -4.89 -11.34
C LYS A 69 10.78 -5.95 -12.43
N LEU A 70 9.69 -6.00 -13.18
CA LEU A 70 9.56 -6.82 -14.39
C LEU A 70 8.56 -6.19 -15.37
N SER A 71 8.65 -6.55 -16.64
CA SER A 71 7.68 -6.09 -17.65
C SER A 71 6.34 -6.81 -17.49
N PRO A 72 5.20 -6.10 -17.46
CA PRO A 72 3.88 -6.73 -17.42
C PRO A 72 3.53 -7.47 -18.72
N ASP A 73 4.05 -7.02 -19.86
CA ASP A 73 3.70 -7.55 -21.20
C ASP A 73 4.66 -8.65 -21.68
N SER A 74 5.88 -8.70 -21.16
CA SER A 74 6.90 -9.69 -21.51
C SER A 74 7.71 -10.07 -20.27
N PRO A 75 7.11 -10.84 -19.34
CA PRO A 75 7.68 -11.12 -18.04
C PRO A 75 8.93 -12.00 -18.14
N GLY A 76 10.10 -11.37 -18.02
CA GLY A 76 11.40 -12.04 -17.91
C GLY A 76 11.74 -12.43 -16.47
N GLU A 77 13.04 -12.58 -16.19
CA GLU A 77 13.51 -12.71 -14.81
C GLU A 77 13.42 -11.36 -14.07
N PRO A 78 13.00 -11.36 -12.79
CA PRO A 78 12.93 -10.13 -12.01
C PRO A 78 14.26 -9.37 -11.95
N GLU A 79 14.22 -8.08 -12.24
CA GLU A 79 15.37 -7.18 -12.09
C GLU A 79 15.34 -6.54 -10.71
N MET A 80 16.39 -6.73 -9.91
CA MET A 80 16.49 -6.08 -8.60
C MET A 80 16.78 -4.58 -8.77
N ILE A 81 16.03 -3.74 -8.05
CA ILE A 81 16.37 -2.32 -7.88
C ILE A 81 17.35 -2.23 -6.71
N ASN A 82 18.58 -1.76 -6.98
CA ASN A 82 19.60 -1.65 -5.95
C ASN A 82 19.25 -0.53 -4.96
N THR A 83 18.73 -0.90 -3.78
CA THR A 83 18.38 0.01 -2.68
C THR A 83 19.51 0.19 -1.66
N GLY A 84 20.76 -0.10 -2.02
CA GLY A 84 21.92 0.09 -1.16
C GLY A 84 21.80 -0.68 0.16
N PHE A 85 21.89 0.03 1.29
CA PHE A 85 21.76 -0.58 2.62
C PHE A 85 20.32 -1.00 2.98
N ALA A 86 19.31 -0.50 2.25
CA ALA A 86 17.92 -0.73 2.59
C ALA A 86 17.45 -2.08 2.05
N THR A 87 17.68 -3.13 2.82
CA THR A 87 17.34 -4.53 2.47
C THR A 87 16.27 -5.13 3.39
N ARG A 88 15.54 -4.28 4.13
CA ARG A 88 14.37 -4.61 4.95
C ARG A 88 13.18 -3.70 4.60
N CYS A 89 12.99 -3.46 3.30
CA CYS A 89 11.83 -2.72 2.79
C CYS A 89 10.54 -3.50 3.08
N ASN A 90 9.52 -2.81 3.57
CA ASN A 90 8.19 -3.38 3.70
C ASN A 90 7.40 -3.20 2.38
N ASN A 91 6.08 -3.34 2.45
CA ASN A 91 5.19 -3.26 1.29
C ASN A 91 4.94 -1.83 0.78
N ASP A 92 5.50 -0.83 1.46
CA ASP A 92 5.11 0.56 1.31
C ASP A 92 6.19 1.31 0.52
N HIS A 93 5.98 1.39 -0.80
CA HIS A 93 6.91 2.03 -1.73
C HIS A 93 6.18 2.77 -2.86
N VAL A 94 6.63 3.98 -3.19
CA VAL A 94 5.92 4.88 -4.10
C VAL A 94 6.89 5.49 -5.10
N ILE A 95 6.57 5.36 -6.39
CA ILE A 95 7.33 5.96 -7.49
C ILE A 95 6.88 7.41 -7.66
N ALA A 96 7.82 8.33 -7.82
CA ALA A 96 7.51 9.73 -8.12
C ALA A 96 6.80 9.86 -9.48
N ALA A 97 5.94 10.87 -9.64
CA ALA A 97 5.16 11.07 -10.87
C ALA A 97 6.01 11.23 -12.14
N ASP A 98 7.25 11.71 -12.01
CA ASP A 98 8.20 11.83 -13.11
C ASP A 98 8.97 10.54 -13.43
N GLY A 99 8.78 9.47 -12.64
CA GLY A 99 9.43 8.17 -12.78
C GLY A 99 10.92 8.14 -12.43
N LYS A 100 11.51 9.23 -11.94
CA LYS A 100 12.96 9.33 -11.71
C LYS A 100 13.39 8.89 -10.32
N GLN A 101 12.49 9.00 -9.34
CA GLN A 101 12.74 8.61 -7.96
C GLN A 101 11.72 7.61 -7.46
N ILE A 102 12.11 6.88 -6.43
CA ILE A 102 11.25 6.01 -5.64
C ILE A 102 11.48 6.31 -4.16
N ALA A 103 10.40 6.27 -3.40
CA ALA A 103 10.41 6.35 -1.95
C ALA A 103 10.06 4.97 -1.38
N ILE A 104 10.72 4.60 -0.29
CA ILE A 104 10.62 3.29 0.34
C ILE A 104 10.47 3.44 1.86
N SER A 105 9.66 2.59 2.47
CA SER A 105 9.65 2.37 3.91
C SER A 105 10.54 1.19 4.27
N HIS A 106 11.49 1.42 5.17
CA HIS A 106 12.54 0.46 5.52
C HIS A 106 12.69 0.34 7.03
N GLY A 107 12.67 -0.91 7.54
CA GLY A 107 12.91 -1.22 8.95
C GLY A 107 14.38 -1.13 9.31
N THR A 108 14.76 -0.18 10.16
CA THR A 108 16.18 0.04 10.50
C THR A 108 16.77 -1.09 11.36
N LYS A 109 18.09 -1.28 11.32
CA LYS A 109 18.75 -2.35 12.09
C LYS A 109 18.80 -2.02 13.58
N GLU A 110 18.84 -0.74 13.90
CA GLU A 110 19.03 -0.18 15.23
C GLU A 110 17.82 -0.42 16.13
N ASP A 111 16.62 -0.16 15.61
CA ASP A 111 15.37 -0.28 16.40
C ASP A 111 14.26 -1.10 15.72
N GLY A 112 14.49 -1.59 14.50
CA GLY A 112 13.50 -2.33 13.73
C GLY A 112 12.33 -1.49 13.20
N LYS A 113 12.26 -0.19 13.53
CA LYS A 113 11.13 0.67 13.15
C LYS A 113 11.27 1.16 11.71
N SER A 114 10.12 1.26 11.04
CA SER A 114 10.03 1.77 9.67
C SER A 114 10.37 3.27 9.63
N ARG A 115 11.23 3.65 8.68
CA ARG A 115 11.50 5.03 8.28
C ARG A 115 11.41 5.14 6.77
N ILE A 116 11.13 6.35 6.28
CA ILE A 116 10.97 6.64 4.86
C ILE A 116 12.30 7.15 4.29
N TYR A 117 12.67 6.62 3.14
CA TYR A 117 13.85 7.01 2.39
C TYR A 117 13.48 7.28 0.93
N THR A 118 14.26 8.12 0.24
CA THR A 118 14.18 8.33 -1.21
C THR A 118 15.47 7.90 -1.90
N LEU A 119 15.37 7.45 -3.15
CA LEU A 119 16.51 7.12 -4.01
C LEU A 119 16.14 7.21 -5.51
N PRO A 120 17.13 7.25 -6.41
CA PRO A 120 16.88 7.13 -7.85
C PRO A 120 16.19 5.80 -8.18
N MET A 121 15.26 5.84 -9.14
CA MET A 121 14.51 4.67 -9.59
C MET A 121 15.42 3.61 -10.24
N GLN A 122 16.56 4.03 -10.80
CA GLN A 122 17.58 3.12 -11.35
C GLN A 122 18.43 2.44 -10.26
N GLY A 123 18.20 2.77 -8.99
CA GLY A 123 18.97 2.30 -7.84
C GLY A 123 20.03 3.30 -7.37
N GLY A 124 20.48 3.13 -6.13
CA GLY A 124 21.46 4.01 -5.50
C GLY A 124 21.41 3.94 -3.98
N THR A 125 22.02 4.93 -3.34
CA THR A 125 22.04 5.04 -1.87
C THR A 125 20.75 5.73 -1.39
N PRO A 126 19.95 5.11 -0.52
CA PRO A 126 18.77 5.74 0.06
C PRO A 126 19.13 6.93 0.96
N ARG A 127 18.42 8.04 0.80
CA ARG A 127 18.49 9.22 1.66
C ARG A 127 17.34 9.20 2.65
N LEU A 128 17.62 9.35 3.94
CA LEU A 128 16.62 9.39 5.00
C LEU A 128 15.74 10.65 4.88
N ILE A 129 14.41 10.47 4.98
CA ILE A 129 13.44 11.57 4.98
C ILE A 129 12.77 11.73 6.35
N THR A 130 12.35 10.64 7.00
CA THR A 130 11.66 10.68 8.29
C THR A 130 12.56 10.23 9.45
N PRO A 131 13.17 11.14 10.22
CA PRO A 131 14.01 10.74 11.36
C PRO A 131 13.18 10.15 12.52
N ILE A 132 11.93 10.57 12.67
CA ILE A 132 11.00 10.10 13.70
C ILE A 132 10.26 8.86 13.18
N ALA A 133 10.23 7.80 13.99
CA ALA A 133 9.72 6.48 13.62
C ALA A 133 8.63 5.98 14.61
N PRO A 134 7.69 5.13 14.16
CA PRO A 134 7.60 4.56 12.81
C PRO A 134 6.91 5.49 11.79
N SER A 135 7.23 5.31 10.50
CA SER A 135 6.57 5.98 9.37
C SER A 135 6.40 5.02 8.19
N TYR A 136 5.19 4.95 7.65
CA TYR A 136 4.75 4.03 6.59
C TYR A 136 4.23 4.82 5.38
N LEU A 137 5.01 4.81 4.30
CA LEU A 137 4.80 5.63 3.10
C LEU A 137 3.61 5.17 2.26
N HIS A 138 2.74 6.07 1.82
CA HIS A 138 1.69 5.70 0.85
C HIS A 138 1.48 6.71 -0.27
N GLY A 139 1.97 7.94 -0.14
CA GLY A 139 1.74 8.98 -1.14
C GLY A 139 2.98 9.79 -1.46
N TRP A 140 3.11 10.16 -2.73
CA TRP A 140 4.01 11.20 -3.22
C TRP A 140 3.14 12.21 -3.97
N SER A 141 3.23 13.49 -3.61
CA SER A 141 2.42 14.51 -4.27
C SER A 141 2.74 14.57 -5.78
N PRO A 142 1.74 14.80 -6.67
CA PRO A 142 1.98 14.85 -8.11
C PRO A 142 2.97 15.94 -8.55
N ASP A 143 3.11 17.01 -7.76
CA ASP A 143 4.10 18.07 -7.98
C ASP A 143 5.52 17.70 -7.52
N GLY A 144 5.69 16.52 -6.92
CA GLY A 144 6.98 15.98 -6.47
C GLY A 144 7.51 16.57 -5.17
N ARG A 145 6.74 17.40 -4.45
CA ARG A 145 7.26 18.20 -3.31
C ARG A 145 7.04 17.61 -1.92
N GLN A 146 6.06 16.72 -1.74
CA GLN A 146 5.69 16.17 -0.43
C GLN A 146 5.47 14.67 -0.48
N LEU A 147 5.77 14.00 0.63
CA LEU A 147 5.38 12.62 0.90
C LEU A 147 4.24 12.60 1.91
N ALA A 148 3.26 11.74 1.71
CA ALA A 148 2.19 11.44 2.67
C ALA A 148 2.39 10.03 3.24
N TYR A 149 2.19 9.89 4.54
CA TYR A 149 2.48 8.66 5.27
C TYR A 149 1.65 8.51 6.53
N CYS A 150 1.46 7.27 6.95
CA CYS A 150 0.91 6.91 8.25
C CYS A 150 2.03 6.88 9.28
N ALA A 151 1.80 7.43 10.47
CA ALA A 151 2.80 7.46 11.53
C ALA A 151 2.20 7.35 12.91
N ASP A 152 2.87 6.60 13.78
CA ASP A 152 2.60 6.64 15.22
C ASP A 152 3.44 7.76 15.85
N ARG A 153 2.74 8.75 16.41
CA ARG A 153 3.32 9.74 17.31
C ARG A 153 2.49 9.75 18.60
N LYS A 154 2.95 9.03 19.62
CA LYS A 154 2.36 8.95 20.98
C LYS A 154 1.18 7.97 21.12
N GLY A 155 1.21 6.87 20.38
CA GLY A 155 0.28 5.74 20.51
C GLY A 155 -1.00 5.89 19.68
N ASN A 156 -1.03 6.82 18.72
CA ASN A 156 -2.12 6.97 17.75
C ASN A 156 -1.52 7.04 16.35
N TYR A 157 -2.16 6.37 15.39
CA TYR A 157 -1.74 6.37 13.99
C TYR A 157 -2.55 7.39 13.21
N ASP A 158 -1.86 8.44 12.77
CA ASP A 158 -2.44 9.53 12.02
C ASP A 158 -1.74 9.70 10.67
N ILE A 159 -2.36 10.48 9.78
CA ILE A 159 -1.79 10.87 8.50
C ILE A 159 -0.88 12.08 8.69
N TYR A 160 0.33 11.98 8.18
CA TYR A 160 1.32 13.05 8.15
C TYR A 160 1.77 13.35 6.73
N VAL A 161 2.28 14.57 6.53
CA VAL A 161 3.04 14.94 5.35
C VAL A 161 4.39 15.54 5.72
N ILE A 162 5.37 15.37 4.85
CA ILE A 162 6.72 15.94 4.99
C ILE A 162 7.24 16.39 3.62
N PRO A 163 8.05 17.46 3.53
CA PRO A 163 8.74 17.78 2.29
C PRO A 163 9.61 16.61 1.81
N VAL A 164 9.69 16.39 0.50
CA VAL A 164 10.53 15.34 -0.10
C VAL A 164 12.01 15.52 0.24
N GLU A 165 12.44 16.77 0.46
CA GLU A 165 13.80 17.06 0.93
C GLU A 165 14.03 16.75 2.42
N GLY A 166 13.00 16.33 3.15
CA GLY A 166 13.01 16.21 4.60
C GLY A 166 12.70 17.54 5.28
N GLY A 167 12.70 17.55 6.61
CA GLY A 167 12.39 18.73 7.42
C GLY A 167 11.27 18.46 8.41
N GLU A 168 10.42 19.46 8.64
CA GLU A 168 9.32 19.36 9.59
C GLU A 168 8.15 18.55 9.01
N GLU A 169 7.69 17.57 9.78
CA GLU A 169 6.45 16.84 9.48
C GLU A 169 5.23 17.61 9.97
N ARG A 170 4.12 17.50 9.23
CA ARG A 170 2.84 18.11 9.58
C ARG A 170 1.77 17.04 9.69
N GLN A 171 1.13 16.97 10.85
CA GLN A 171 -0.02 16.11 11.10
C GLN A 171 -1.26 16.63 10.37
N LEU A 172 -1.98 15.76 9.68
CA LEU A 172 -3.21 16.08 8.94
C LEU A 172 -4.48 15.54 9.61
N THR A 173 -4.36 14.48 10.39
CA THR A 173 -5.49 13.88 11.11
C THR A 173 -5.18 13.72 12.60
N THR A 174 -6.23 13.66 13.40
CA THR A 174 -6.14 13.50 14.87
C THR A 174 -7.26 12.61 15.38
N ALA A 175 -7.82 11.75 14.53
CA ALA A 175 -8.93 10.90 14.91
C ALA A 175 -8.40 9.75 15.77
N GLU A 176 -9.16 9.37 16.80
CA GLU A 176 -8.76 8.25 17.65
C GLU A 176 -8.78 6.94 16.85
N GLY A 177 -7.71 6.16 16.98
CA GLY A 177 -7.57 4.85 16.38
C GLY A 177 -6.48 4.83 15.29
N LEU A 178 -6.88 4.43 14.10
CA LEU A 178 -5.99 4.19 12.97
C LEU A 178 -6.52 4.91 11.73
N ASP A 179 -5.77 5.92 11.29
CA ASP A 179 -5.80 6.45 9.94
C ASP A 179 -4.57 5.92 9.17
N ASP A 180 -4.77 5.33 8.00
CA ASP A 180 -3.70 4.68 7.24
C ASP A 180 -3.90 4.81 5.71
N GLY A 181 -2.90 4.36 4.94
CA GLY A 181 -2.97 4.30 3.47
C GLY A 181 -3.14 5.64 2.75
N PRO A 182 -2.49 6.76 3.16
CA PRO A 182 -2.72 8.05 2.52
C PRO A 182 -2.13 8.15 1.10
N GLU A 183 -2.96 8.43 0.11
CA GLU A 183 -2.59 8.58 -1.30
C GLU A 183 -3.07 9.93 -1.85
N TYR A 184 -2.21 10.65 -2.58
CA TYR A 184 -2.63 11.85 -3.30
C TYR A 184 -3.47 11.50 -4.52
N SER A 185 -4.56 12.24 -4.72
CA SER A 185 -5.26 12.23 -6.01
C SER A 185 -4.35 12.74 -7.14
N PRO A 186 -4.53 12.30 -8.40
CA PRO A 186 -3.70 12.76 -9.53
C PRO A 186 -3.74 14.28 -9.76
N CYS A 187 -4.85 14.94 -9.43
CA CYS A 187 -4.96 16.40 -9.51
C CYS A 187 -4.21 17.16 -8.39
N GLY A 188 -3.68 16.44 -7.39
CA GLY A 188 -2.91 16.99 -6.28
C GLY A 188 -3.73 17.71 -5.21
N GLU A 189 -5.05 17.81 -5.35
CA GLU A 189 -5.91 18.59 -4.45
C GLU A 189 -6.39 17.81 -3.23
N TYR A 190 -6.47 16.48 -3.34
CA TYR A 190 -6.98 15.61 -2.29
C TYR A 190 -5.95 14.56 -1.85
N ILE A 191 -6.12 14.11 -0.60
CA ILE A 191 -5.53 12.89 -0.07
C ILE A 191 -6.67 11.92 0.27
N TRP A 192 -6.59 10.71 -0.26
CA TRP A 192 -7.45 9.57 0.09
C TRP A 192 -6.76 8.74 1.15
N PHE A 193 -7.51 8.18 2.09
CA PHE A 193 -6.95 7.36 3.17
C PHE A 193 -8.04 6.43 3.70
N ASN A 194 -7.69 5.48 4.56
CA ASN A 194 -8.66 4.69 5.30
C ASN A 194 -8.61 4.97 6.79
N SER A 195 -9.75 4.85 7.47
CA SER A 195 -9.88 5.19 8.89
C SER A 195 -10.90 4.30 9.60
N VAL A 196 -10.59 3.90 10.83
CA VAL A 196 -11.49 3.14 11.73
C VAL A 196 -12.42 4.03 12.57
N ARG A 197 -12.37 5.36 12.41
CA ARG A 197 -13.08 6.32 13.28
C ARG A 197 -14.61 6.16 13.32
N THR A 198 -15.20 5.37 12.44
CA THR A 198 -16.64 5.03 12.42
C THR A 198 -16.93 3.55 12.75
N GLY A 199 -15.98 2.87 13.39
CA GLY A 199 -16.13 1.51 13.92
C GLY A 199 -15.61 0.41 13.00
N LEU A 200 -15.88 0.48 11.70
CA LEU A 200 -15.20 -0.33 10.69
C LEU A 200 -14.14 0.50 9.97
N MET A 201 -13.15 -0.16 9.36
CA MET A 201 -12.25 0.54 8.45
C MET A 201 -13.03 0.99 7.21
N GLN A 202 -13.03 2.28 6.93
CA GLN A 202 -13.71 2.87 5.76
C GLN A 202 -12.73 3.74 4.98
N VAL A 203 -13.03 3.97 3.70
CA VAL A 203 -12.30 4.93 2.86
C VAL A 203 -12.80 6.34 3.14
N TRP A 204 -11.86 7.28 3.23
CA TRP A 204 -12.06 8.70 3.44
C TRP A 204 -11.25 9.51 2.42
N ARG A 205 -11.63 10.79 2.28
CA ARG A 205 -10.92 11.77 1.46
C ARG A 205 -10.87 13.10 2.19
N MET A 206 -9.78 13.83 2.06
CA MET A 206 -9.61 15.19 2.58
C MET A 206 -8.90 16.07 1.57
N LYS A 207 -8.95 17.40 1.74
CA LYS A 207 -8.05 18.31 1.03
C LYS A 207 -6.60 18.05 1.45
N LYS A 208 -5.64 18.34 0.57
CA LYS A 208 -4.19 18.14 0.84
C LYS A 208 -3.65 18.87 2.08
N ASP A 209 -4.38 19.88 2.55
CA ASP A 209 -4.05 20.61 3.78
C ASP A 209 -4.56 19.93 5.06
N GLY A 210 -5.37 18.87 4.94
CA GLY A 210 -5.98 18.12 6.04
C GLY A 210 -7.45 18.50 6.33
N SER A 211 -7.97 19.54 5.68
CA SER A 211 -9.36 19.99 5.85
C SER A 211 -10.37 19.16 5.05
N GLU A 212 -11.67 19.34 5.33
CA GLU A 212 -12.77 18.71 4.58
C GLU A 212 -12.74 17.16 4.54
N GLN A 213 -12.42 16.54 5.67
CA GLN A 213 -12.39 15.08 5.80
C GLN A 213 -13.81 14.49 5.64
N THR A 214 -14.00 13.70 4.58
CA THR A 214 -15.28 13.15 4.15
C THR A 214 -15.18 11.64 4.01
N GLN A 215 -16.11 10.89 4.63
CA GLN A 215 -16.21 9.45 4.47
C GLN A 215 -16.75 9.11 3.07
N MET A 216 -16.15 8.14 2.40
CA MET A 216 -16.44 7.80 0.99
C MET A 216 -17.07 6.41 0.84
N THR A 217 -16.86 5.50 1.79
CA THR A 217 -17.53 4.18 1.83
C THR A 217 -18.38 4.06 3.08
N PHE A 218 -19.49 3.33 3.00
CA PHE A 218 -20.48 3.18 4.08
C PHE A 218 -20.93 1.72 4.24
N ASP A 219 -20.04 0.77 3.91
CA ASP A 219 -20.39 -0.66 3.97
C ASP A 219 -20.23 -1.19 5.39
N GLU A 220 -21.35 -1.48 6.05
CA GLU A 220 -21.39 -1.98 7.43
C GLU A 220 -21.01 -3.47 7.58
N THR A 221 -20.71 -4.14 6.46
CA THR A 221 -20.36 -5.56 6.42
C THR A 221 -18.90 -5.80 6.07
N ARG A 222 -18.10 -4.74 5.83
CA ARG A 222 -16.72 -4.86 5.35
C ARG A 222 -15.79 -3.79 5.89
N ASN A 223 -14.51 -4.15 6.04
CA ASN A 223 -13.39 -3.23 6.30
C ASN A 223 -12.71 -2.88 4.97
N SER A 224 -12.65 -1.60 4.61
CA SER A 224 -12.13 -1.10 3.32
C SER A 224 -10.77 -0.42 3.48
N TRP A 225 -9.75 -0.94 2.80
CA TRP A 225 -8.35 -0.57 2.96
C TRP A 225 -7.71 -0.15 1.63
N PHE A 226 -6.70 0.72 1.68
CA PHE A 226 -5.87 1.19 0.56
C PHE A 226 -6.68 1.71 -0.64
N PRO A 227 -7.26 2.92 -0.52
CA PRO A 227 -7.92 3.57 -1.64
C PRO A 227 -6.89 4.05 -2.67
N HIS A 228 -6.87 3.44 -3.85
CA HIS A 228 -6.03 3.85 -4.97
C HIS A 228 -6.85 4.51 -6.08
N VAL A 229 -6.51 5.76 -6.39
CA VAL A 229 -7.20 6.57 -7.38
C VAL A 229 -6.62 6.27 -8.76
N SER A 230 -7.49 6.09 -9.77
CA SER A 230 -7.04 5.92 -11.15
C SER A 230 -6.30 7.18 -11.63
N PRO A 231 -5.30 7.07 -12.52
CA PRO A 231 -4.55 8.21 -13.03
C PRO A 231 -5.42 9.31 -13.68
N ASP A 232 -6.55 8.95 -14.27
CA ASP A 232 -7.52 9.92 -14.80
C ASP A 232 -8.43 10.56 -13.74
N GLY A 233 -8.27 10.18 -12.46
CA GLY A 233 -8.97 10.73 -11.30
C GLY A 233 -10.43 10.30 -11.14
N LYS A 234 -10.93 9.36 -11.96
CA LYS A 234 -12.37 9.06 -12.02
C LYS A 234 -12.80 7.88 -11.17
N SER A 235 -11.90 6.95 -10.88
CA SER A 235 -12.22 5.71 -10.18
C SER A 235 -11.32 5.53 -8.97
N VAL A 236 -11.83 4.84 -7.94
CA VAL A 236 -11.05 4.44 -6.77
C VAL A 236 -11.24 2.94 -6.58
N ILE A 237 -10.13 2.21 -6.54
CA ILE A 237 -10.12 0.81 -6.10
C ILE A 237 -9.67 0.72 -4.65
N PHE A 238 -10.07 -0.35 -3.97
CA PHE A 238 -9.66 -0.66 -2.61
C PHE A 238 -9.89 -2.13 -2.32
N ILE A 239 -9.17 -2.66 -1.33
CA ILE A 239 -9.33 -4.04 -0.86
C ILE A 239 -10.31 -4.07 0.29
N THR A 240 -11.13 -5.11 0.36
CA THR A 240 -12.09 -5.30 1.44
C THR A 240 -11.96 -6.66 2.11
N TYR A 241 -12.09 -6.65 3.43
CA TYR A 241 -12.25 -7.83 4.28
C TYR A 241 -13.68 -7.88 4.79
N TYR A 242 -14.25 -9.08 4.93
CA TYR A 242 -15.56 -9.20 5.56
C TYR A 242 -15.49 -8.91 7.06
N LYS A 243 -16.51 -8.26 7.60
CA LYS A 243 -16.67 -8.04 9.04
C LYS A 243 -16.68 -9.39 9.74
N GLY A 244 -15.86 -9.52 10.78
CA GLY A 244 -15.68 -10.76 11.55
C GLY A 244 -14.48 -11.61 11.11
N ASP A 245 -13.92 -11.39 9.92
CA ASP A 245 -12.70 -12.10 9.50
C ASP A 245 -11.43 -11.59 10.20
N LEU A 246 -11.48 -10.34 10.68
CA LEU A 246 -10.43 -9.64 11.43
C LEU A 246 -11.01 -8.42 12.18
N GLU A 247 -10.23 -7.90 13.13
CA GLU A 247 -10.55 -6.64 13.81
C GLU A 247 -10.44 -5.45 12.85
N PRO A 248 -11.28 -4.41 12.94
CA PRO A 248 -11.34 -3.32 11.96
C PRO A 248 -10.00 -2.68 11.58
N GLY A 249 -9.12 -2.46 12.56
CA GLY A 249 -7.79 -1.87 12.36
C GLY A 249 -6.72 -2.85 11.86
N GLN A 250 -7.06 -4.09 11.52
CA GLN A 250 -6.10 -5.08 11.04
C GLN A 250 -6.10 -5.21 9.51
N HIS A 251 -4.89 -5.38 8.96
CA HIS A 251 -4.67 -5.74 7.56
C HIS A 251 -3.80 -7.02 7.50
N LEU A 252 -4.45 -8.18 7.44
CA LEU A 252 -3.78 -9.49 7.56
C LEU A 252 -3.59 -10.18 6.19
N PRO A 253 -2.52 -10.99 6.01
CA PRO A 253 -2.37 -11.84 4.83
C PRO A 253 -3.32 -13.04 4.89
N ASN A 254 -3.43 -13.76 3.76
CA ASN A 254 -4.04 -15.09 3.67
C ASN A 254 -5.53 -15.11 4.06
N LYS A 255 -6.29 -14.13 3.56
CA LYS A 255 -7.73 -14.01 3.78
C LYS A 255 -8.48 -14.08 2.45
N ASN A 256 -9.76 -14.45 2.49
CA ASN A 256 -10.65 -14.26 1.36
C ASN A 256 -11.07 -12.78 1.34
N VAL A 257 -10.69 -12.07 0.29
CA VAL A 257 -10.87 -10.63 0.15
C VAL A 257 -11.52 -10.30 -1.18
N GLU A 258 -12.05 -9.09 -1.29
CA GLU A 258 -12.52 -8.55 -2.57
C GLU A 258 -11.76 -7.28 -2.91
N LEU A 259 -11.30 -7.15 -4.17
CA LEU A 259 -11.01 -5.84 -4.74
C LEU A 259 -12.32 -5.25 -5.23
N ARG A 260 -12.59 -4.00 -4.83
CA ARG A 260 -13.79 -3.27 -5.20
C ARG A 260 -13.42 -1.95 -5.85
N ILE A 261 -14.34 -1.41 -6.64
CA ILE A 261 -14.18 -0.14 -7.34
C ILE A 261 -15.43 0.72 -7.17
N MET A 262 -15.23 2.04 -7.09
CA MET A 262 -16.31 3.04 -7.09
C MET A 262 -15.88 4.30 -7.86
N PRO A 263 -16.83 5.17 -8.28
CA PRO A 263 -16.49 6.50 -8.77
C PRO A 263 -15.78 7.33 -7.69
N ALA A 264 -14.79 8.13 -8.08
CA ALA A 264 -14.06 9.02 -7.16
C ALA A 264 -14.94 10.16 -6.60
N THR A 265 -16.09 10.42 -7.23
CA THR A 265 -17.13 11.31 -6.72
C THR A 265 -17.98 10.68 -5.60
N GLY A 266 -17.74 9.41 -5.27
CA GLY A 266 -18.56 8.62 -4.36
C GLY A 266 -19.65 7.82 -5.09
N GLY A 267 -20.25 6.87 -4.38
CA GLY A 267 -21.28 5.98 -4.91
C GLY A 267 -21.13 4.55 -4.39
N LYS A 268 -22.05 3.66 -4.78
CA LYS A 268 -22.03 2.26 -4.33
C LYS A 268 -20.86 1.51 -4.99
N PRO A 269 -19.93 0.92 -4.22
CA PRO A 269 -18.84 0.14 -4.78
C PRO A 269 -19.32 -1.19 -5.39
N LYS A 270 -18.70 -1.60 -6.50
CA LYS A 270 -18.90 -2.92 -7.11
C LYS A 270 -17.67 -3.81 -6.91
N THR A 271 -17.88 -5.11 -6.77
CA THR A 271 -16.80 -6.09 -6.71
C THR A 271 -16.16 -6.24 -8.09
N LEU A 272 -14.83 -6.08 -8.17
CA LEU A 272 -14.04 -6.37 -9.37
C LEU A 272 -13.62 -7.83 -9.41
N VAL A 273 -13.03 -8.31 -8.32
CA VAL A 273 -12.51 -9.67 -8.21
C VAL A 273 -12.53 -10.13 -6.76
N LYS A 274 -12.84 -11.41 -6.56
CA LYS A 274 -12.65 -12.12 -5.29
C LYS A 274 -11.38 -12.93 -5.38
N LEU A 275 -10.55 -12.90 -4.35
CA LEU A 275 -9.29 -13.62 -4.33
C LEU A 275 -8.90 -14.06 -2.91
N PHE A 276 -7.95 -14.98 -2.83
CA PHE A 276 -7.21 -15.25 -1.62
C PHE A 276 -6.00 -14.32 -1.57
N GLY A 277 -5.95 -13.43 -0.59
CA GLY A 277 -5.15 -12.21 -0.63
C GLY A 277 -5.03 -11.54 0.73
N GLY A 278 -4.89 -10.21 0.70
CA GLY A 278 -4.85 -9.35 1.87
C GLY A 278 -3.59 -8.51 1.90
N GLN A 279 -2.82 -8.60 2.99
CA GLN A 279 -1.48 -8.01 3.08
C GLN A 279 -0.63 -8.44 1.87
N GLY A 280 -0.09 -7.45 1.18
CA GLY A 280 0.73 -7.58 -0.03
C GLY A 280 -0.06 -7.62 -1.34
N THR A 281 -1.40 -7.61 -1.32
CA THR A 281 -2.19 -7.63 -2.57
C THR A 281 -2.12 -6.29 -3.31
N ILE A 282 -2.38 -5.17 -2.62
CA ILE A 282 -2.39 -3.80 -3.16
C ILE A 282 -2.08 -2.76 -2.05
N ASN A 283 -0.93 -2.84 -1.37
CA ASN A 283 -0.59 -1.82 -0.36
C ASN A 283 -0.25 -0.45 -0.97
N VAL A 284 0.14 -0.45 -2.25
CA VAL A 284 0.58 0.71 -3.02
C VAL A 284 -0.29 0.85 -4.27
N ASN A 285 -0.30 2.05 -4.87
CA ASN A 285 -1.14 2.32 -6.04
C ASN A 285 -0.84 1.32 -7.17
N SER A 286 -1.87 0.56 -7.50
CA SER A 286 -1.82 -0.59 -8.42
C SER A 286 -2.22 -0.25 -9.85
N TRP A 287 -2.67 0.98 -10.12
CA TRP A 287 -3.14 1.37 -11.44
C TRP A 287 -2.00 1.48 -12.45
N ALA A 288 -2.25 0.92 -13.64
CA ALA A 288 -1.50 1.26 -14.84
C ALA A 288 -1.80 2.71 -15.26
N PRO A 289 -0.86 3.40 -15.96
CA PRO A 289 -1.05 4.78 -16.40
C PRO A 289 -2.24 4.98 -17.34
N ASP A 290 -2.75 3.92 -17.96
CA ASP A 290 -3.90 3.96 -18.86
C ASP A 290 -5.27 4.06 -18.17
N SER A 291 -5.32 3.97 -16.84
CA SER A 291 -6.54 3.96 -16.02
C SER A 291 -7.53 2.82 -16.35
N LYS A 292 -7.06 1.75 -17.00
CA LYS A 292 -7.87 0.57 -17.36
C LYS A 292 -7.37 -0.70 -16.70
N HIS A 293 -6.08 -0.77 -16.38
CA HIS A 293 -5.49 -1.95 -15.77
C HIS A 293 -5.07 -1.67 -14.33
N ILE A 294 -5.20 -2.71 -13.49
CA ILE A 294 -4.64 -2.73 -12.13
C ILE A 294 -3.74 -3.97 -11.98
N ALA A 295 -2.60 -3.83 -11.32
CA ALA A 295 -1.75 -4.94 -10.91
C ALA A 295 -2.04 -5.33 -9.46
N PHE A 296 -2.04 -6.61 -9.14
CA PHE A 296 -2.24 -7.09 -7.77
C PHE A 296 -1.59 -8.46 -7.59
N VAL A 297 -1.41 -8.86 -6.33
CA VAL A 297 -0.95 -10.22 -6.00
C VAL A 297 -2.07 -11.00 -5.31
N SER A 298 -2.36 -12.19 -5.84
CA SER A 298 -3.10 -13.22 -5.12
C SER A 298 -2.17 -14.34 -4.65
N TYR A 299 -2.61 -15.10 -3.66
CA TYR A 299 -1.80 -16.14 -3.04
C TYR A 299 -2.46 -17.52 -3.14
N ARG A 300 -1.63 -18.56 -3.13
CA ARG A 300 -2.04 -19.93 -2.84
C ARG A 300 -1.17 -20.46 -1.73
N LEU A 301 -1.77 -21.08 -0.72
CA LEU A 301 -1.02 -21.78 0.31
C LEU A 301 -0.63 -23.16 -0.21
N SER A 302 0.63 -23.53 0.00
CA SER A 302 1.07 -24.90 -0.20
C SER A 302 0.33 -25.79 0.80
N SER A 303 -0.33 -26.86 0.34
CA SER A 303 -0.86 -27.85 1.27
C SER A 303 0.32 -28.49 1.99
N SER A 304 0.41 -28.34 3.32
CA SER A 304 1.29 -29.19 4.10
C SER A 304 0.90 -30.63 3.82
N SER A 305 1.73 -31.38 3.08
CA SER A 305 1.57 -32.82 3.01
C SER A 305 1.74 -33.35 4.43
N SER A 306 0.61 -33.71 5.04
CA SER A 306 0.57 -34.49 6.28
C SER A 306 1.38 -35.75 6.05
N LYS A 307 2.57 -35.79 6.64
CA LYS A 307 3.33 -37.02 6.90
C LYS A 307 3.48 -37.15 8.40
#